data_AF-A0AAN9KJS8-F1
#
_entry.id   AF-A0AAN9KJS8-F1
#
_cell.length_a   1.000
_cell.length_b   1.000
_cell.length_c   1.000
_cell.angle_alpha   90.00
_cell.angle_beta   90.00
_cell.angle_gamma   90.00
#
_symmetry.space_group_name_H-M   'P 1'
#
loop_
_entity.id
_entity.type
_entity.pdbx_description
1 polymer ?
#
loop_
_entity_poly.entity_id
_entity_poly.type
_entity_poly.pdbx_seq_one_letter_code
_entity_poly.pdbx_strand_id
1 'polypeptide(L)'
;MNVITNRGDAKAFKLDILLKLIDVKGTDGKTTLLHFVLQEIIRSQGARAESVNKNAKLDSKFNEHEFKKQGLQVVAGLSRDLGNVRKAAGMDSDVLSSYVTKLETGLDKVRLVLQYEKLAMPGN
;
A
#
# COMPACT_ATOMS: atom_id res chain seq x y z
N MET A 1 -13.75 -17.76 12.90
CA MET A 1 -12.71 -18.17 11.94
C MET A 1 -11.39 -18.57 12.60
N ASN A 2 -10.96 -17.92 13.70
CA ASN A 2 -9.73 -18.31 14.44
C ASN A 2 -9.97 -18.68 15.93
N VAL A 3 -11.22 -18.85 16.35
CA VAL A 3 -11.59 -19.18 17.74
C VAL A 3 -10.89 -20.49 18.14
N ILE A 4 -10.28 -20.55 19.33
CA ILE A 4 -9.51 -21.70 19.87
C ILE A 4 -8.12 -21.93 19.21
N THR A 5 -7.64 -21.03 18.36
CA THR A 5 -6.26 -21.08 17.84
C THR A 5 -5.35 -20.07 18.52
N ASN A 6 -4.03 -20.23 18.40
CA ASN A 6 -3.04 -19.24 18.85
C ASN A 6 -3.17 -17.85 18.19
N ARG A 7 -4.11 -17.69 17.24
CA ARG A 7 -4.43 -16.45 16.52
C ARG A 7 -5.85 -15.95 16.82
N GLY A 8 -6.57 -16.59 17.73
CA GLY A 8 -7.96 -16.26 18.07
C GLY A 8 -8.14 -14.86 18.66
N ASP A 9 -7.19 -14.44 19.50
CA ASP A 9 -7.19 -13.14 20.19
C ASP A 9 -6.18 -12.14 19.60
N ALA A 10 -5.78 -12.33 18.34
CA ALA A 10 -4.78 -11.48 17.70
C ALA A 10 -5.30 -10.04 17.55
N LYS A 11 -4.58 -9.07 18.14
CA LYS A 11 -4.89 -7.63 18.01
C LYS A 11 -4.29 -6.97 16.77
N ALA A 12 -3.34 -7.64 16.11
CA ALA A 12 -2.65 -7.17 14.92
C ALA A 12 -2.12 -8.35 14.10
N PHE A 13 -1.76 -8.07 12.86
CA PHE A 13 -1.08 -9.02 11.97
C PHE A 13 0.06 -8.32 11.24
N LYS A 14 1.07 -9.10 10.84
CA LYS A 14 2.14 -8.61 9.97
C LYS A 14 1.61 -8.42 8.55
N LEU A 15 2.08 -7.39 7.85
CA LEU A 15 1.54 -7.01 6.53
C LEU A 15 1.74 -8.09 5.45
N ASP A 16 2.79 -8.91 5.56
CA ASP A 16 3.06 -10.04 4.65
C ASP A 16 1.93 -11.08 4.64
N ILE A 17 1.13 -11.15 5.70
CA ILE A 17 -0.04 -12.02 5.77
C ILE A 17 -1.09 -11.65 4.71
N LEU A 18 -1.13 -10.40 4.23
CA LEU A 18 -2.04 -10.02 3.13
C LEU A 18 -1.79 -10.84 1.86
N LEU A 19 -0.54 -11.24 1.60
CA LEU A 19 -0.19 -12.09 0.45
C LEU A 19 -0.78 -13.51 0.58
N LYS A 20 -1.01 -13.98 1.81
CA LYS A 20 -1.50 -15.34 2.11
C LYS A 20 -3.03 -15.43 2.06
N LEU A 21 -3.74 -14.30 1.96
CA LEU A 21 -5.21 -14.30 1.93
C LEU A 21 -5.77 -15.00 0.68
N ILE A 22 -4.98 -15.07 -0.40
CA ILE A 22 -5.36 -15.78 -1.62
C ILE A 22 -5.25 -17.31 -1.47
N ASP A 23 -4.40 -17.79 -0.56
CA ASP A 23 -4.13 -19.21 -0.37
C ASP A 23 -5.13 -19.89 0.57
N VAL A 24 -5.77 -19.11 1.45
CA VAL A 24 -6.79 -19.61 2.38
C VAL A 24 -8.13 -19.67 1.66
N LYS A 25 -8.66 -20.88 1.48
CA LYS A 25 -9.95 -21.13 0.81
C LYS A 25 -11.05 -21.52 1.79
N GLY A 26 -12.28 -21.20 1.42
CA GLY A 26 -13.48 -21.70 2.09
C GLY A 26 -13.70 -23.19 1.84
N THR A 27 -14.76 -23.72 2.45
CA THR A 27 -15.16 -25.13 2.31
C THR A 27 -15.56 -25.49 0.86
N ASP A 28 -15.91 -24.50 0.05
CA ASP A 28 -16.21 -24.66 -1.37
C ASP A 28 -14.97 -24.87 -2.25
N GLY A 29 -13.76 -24.67 -1.70
CA GLY A 29 -12.48 -24.78 -2.42
C GLY A 29 -12.30 -23.76 -3.56
N LYS A 30 -13.22 -22.80 -3.72
CA LYS A 30 -13.26 -21.82 -4.81
C LYS A 30 -13.06 -20.41 -4.29
N THR A 31 -13.73 -20.07 -3.19
CA THR A 31 -13.71 -18.73 -2.62
C THR A 31 -12.55 -18.59 -1.66
N THR A 32 -11.73 -17.56 -1.83
CA THR A 32 -10.58 -17.29 -0.96
C THR A 32 -10.94 -16.29 0.15
N LEU A 33 -10.12 -16.22 1.19
CA LEU A 33 -10.27 -15.21 2.25
C LEU A 33 -10.14 -13.80 1.69
N LEU A 34 -9.36 -13.58 0.63
CA LEU A 34 -9.27 -12.30 -0.06
C LEU A 34 -10.62 -11.86 -0.67
N HIS A 35 -11.41 -12.79 -1.24
CA HIS A 35 -12.75 -12.48 -1.74
C HIS A 35 -13.67 -11.99 -0.62
N PHE A 36 -13.61 -12.65 0.55
CA PHE A 36 -14.36 -12.22 1.74
C PHE A 36 -13.94 -10.83 2.22
N VAL A 37 -12.63 -10.56 2.30
CA VAL A 37 -12.12 -9.24 2.70
C VAL A 37 -12.60 -8.15 1.75
N LEU A 38 -12.59 -8.41 0.44
CA LEU A 38 -13.10 -7.48 -0.56
C LEU A 38 -14.59 -7.17 -0.35
N GLN A 39 -15.42 -8.21 -0.18
CA GLN A 39 -16.85 -8.06 0.07
C GLN A 39 -17.13 -7.32 1.39
N GLU A 40 -16.32 -7.58 2.41
CA GLU A 40 -16.45 -6.95 3.72
C GLU A 40 -16.13 -5.46 3.68
N ILE A 41 -15.09 -5.04 2.94
CA ILE A 41 -14.79 -3.62 2.70
C ILE A 41 -15.97 -2.92 2.01
N ILE A 42 -16.56 -3.57 1.00
CA ILE A 42 -17.70 -3.01 0.26
C ILE A 42 -18.90 -2.83 1.21
N ARG A 43 -19.17 -3.84 2.03
CA ARG A 43 -20.26 -3.83 3.01
C ARG A 43 -20.06 -2.78 4.11
N SER A 44 -18.82 -2.61 4.61
CA SER A 44 -18.52 -1.68 5.70
C SER A 44 -18.69 -0.21 5.29
N GLN A 45 -18.46 0.13 4.01
CA GLN A 45 -18.72 1.48 3.52
C GLN A 45 -20.22 1.82 3.50
N GLY A 46 -21.08 0.83 3.25
CA GLY A 46 -22.54 1.03 3.28
C GLY A 46 -23.09 1.34 4.68
N ALA A 47 -22.63 0.60 5.70
CA ALA A 47 -23.07 0.80 7.08
C ALA A 47 -22.71 2.20 7.64
N ARG A 48 -21.62 2.79 7.15
CA ARG A 48 -21.18 4.14 7.55
C ARG A 48 -22.10 5.23 6.99
N ALA A 49 -22.63 5.05 5.78
CA ALA A 49 -23.54 6.00 5.14
C ALA A 49 -24.96 5.99 5.77
N GLU A 50 -25.45 4.83 6.23
CA GLU A 50 -26.72 4.72 6.97
C GLU A 50 -26.70 5.47 8.32
N SER A 51 -25.54 5.50 8.99
CA SER A 51 -25.40 6.17 10.30
C SER A 51 -25.56 7.70 10.25
N VAL A 52 -25.34 8.30 9.07
CA VAL A 52 -25.42 9.75 8.83
C VAL A 52 -26.85 10.15 8.41
N ASN A 53 -27.59 9.27 7.75
CA ASN A 53 -28.94 9.52 7.23
C ASN A 53 -30.02 8.80 8.06
N LYS A 54 -30.21 9.22 9.33
CA LYS A 54 -31.21 8.62 10.23
C LYS A 54 -32.69 8.84 9.81
N ASN A 55 -32.96 9.58 8.74
CA ASN A 55 -34.32 9.96 8.31
C ASN A 55 -34.84 9.24 7.05
N ALA A 56 -34.04 8.41 6.38
CA ALA A 56 -34.41 7.77 5.11
C ALA A 56 -34.68 6.27 5.27
N LYS A 57 -35.72 5.90 6.00
CA LYS A 57 -36.06 4.49 6.30
C LYS A 57 -36.94 3.80 5.23
N LEU A 58 -37.10 4.38 4.04
CA LEU A 58 -38.17 3.96 3.11
C LEU A 58 -37.75 3.20 1.84
N ASP A 59 -36.48 3.10 1.46
CA ASP A 59 -36.09 2.31 0.26
C ASP A 59 -34.76 1.55 0.44
N SER A 60 -34.79 0.43 1.17
CA SER A 60 -33.61 -0.39 1.47
C SER A 60 -32.92 -0.98 0.22
N LYS A 61 -33.62 -1.15 -0.91
CA LYS A 61 -33.07 -1.69 -2.16
C LYS A 61 -32.25 -0.68 -2.98
N PHE A 62 -32.63 0.60 -2.96
CA PHE A 62 -31.89 1.65 -3.69
C PHE A 62 -30.55 1.96 -3.02
N ASN A 63 -30.49 1.84 -1.70
CA ASN A 63 -29.29 2.12 -0.91
C ASN A 63 -28.20 1.05 -1.07
N GLU A 64 -28.56 -0.23 -1.24
CA GLU A 64 -27.56 -1.32 -1.39
C GLU A 64 -26.66 -1.13 -2.63
N HIS A 65 -27.24 -0.67 -3.74
CA HIS A 65 -26.48 -0.42 -4.97
C HIS A 65 -25.52 0.75 -4.81
N GLU A 66 -25.95 1.84 -4.17
CA GLU A 66 -25.10 3.00 -3.88
C GLU A 66 -23.97 2.64 -2.91
N PHE A 67 -24.23 1.83 -1.89
CA PHE A 67 -23.20 1.35 -0.97
C PHE A 67 -22.17 0.45 -1.66
N LYS A 68 -22.63 -0.45 -2.53
CA LYS A 68 -21.74 -1.27 -3.35
C LYS A 68 -20.85 -0.41 -4.23
N LYS A 69 -21.42 0.61 -4.86
CA LYS A 69 -20.71 1.56 -5.71
C LYS A 69 -19.64 2.33 -4.93
N GLN A 70 -19.97 2.86 -3.75
CA GLN A 70 -19.01 3.57 -2.89
C GLN A 70 -17.88 2.65 -2.41
N GLY A 71 -18.22 1.46 -1.92
CA GLY A 71 -17.25 0.45 -1.50
C GLY A 71 -16.31 0.04 -2.64
N LEU A 72 -16.86 -0.18 -3.83
CA LEU A 72 -16.06 -0.52 -5.01
C LEU A 72 -15.15 0.62 -5.45
N GLN A 73 -15.62 1.88 -5.35
CA GLN A 73 -14.81 3.05 -5.64
C GLN A 73 -13.60 3.16 -4.70
N VAL A 74 -13.77 2.86 -3.41
CA VAL A 74 -12.68 2.82 -2.44
C VAL A 74 -11.64 1.78 -2.85
N VAL A 75 -12.07 0.55 -3.16
CA VAL A 75 -11.16 -0.53 -3.57
C VAL A 75 -10.45 -0.18 -4.87
N ALA A 76 -11.17 0.35 -5.86
CA ALA A 76 -10.59 0.77 -7.14
C ALA A 76 -9.57 1.90 -6.97
N GLY A 77 -9.75 2.76 -5.95
CA GLY A 77 -8.83 3.84 -5.59
C GLY A 77 -7.50 3.35 -5.03
N LEU A 78 -7.44 2.18 -4.39
CA LEU A 78 -6.23 1.67 -3.72
C LEU A 78 -5.03 1.58 -4.67
N SER A 79 -5.24 1.16 -5.93
CA SER A 79 -4.18 1.08 -6.93
C SER A 79 -3.54 2.43 -7.26
N ARG A 80 -4.32 3.52 -7.17
CA ARG A 80 -3.84 4.89 -7.35
C ARG A 80 -3.15 5.38 -6.08
N ASP A 81 -3.80 5.19 -4.93
CA ASP A 81 -3.32 5.70 -3.64
C ASP A 81 -1.99 5.04 -3.23
N LEU A 82 -1.78 3.78 -3.62
CA LEU A 82 -0.54 3.03 -3.41
C LEU A 82 0.44 3.11 -4.60
N GLY A 83 0.26 4.07 -5.51
CA GLY A 83 1.09 4.19 -6.71
C GLY A 83 2.59 4.34 -6.42
N ASN A 84 2.95 5.07 -5.36
CA ASN A 84 4.35 5.22 -4.94
C ASN A 84 4.89 3.96 -4.28
N VAL A 85 4.06 3.20 -3.56
CA VAL A 85 4.44 1.90 -2.98
C VAL A 85 4.80 0.92 -4.10
N ARG A 86 4.00 0.89 -5.17
CA ARG A 86 4.30 0.05 -6.35
C ARG A 86 5.62 0.43 -7.02
N LYS A 87 5.90 1.73 -7.16
CA LYS A 87 7.17 2.22 -7.71
C LYS A 87 8.35 1.83 -6.82
N ALA A 88 8.24 2.06 -5.51
CA ALA A 88 9.28 1.75 -4.54
C ALA A 88 9.55 0.24 -4.43
N ALA A 89 8.52 -0.60 -4.51
CA ALA A 89 8.66 -2.07 -4.44
C ALA A 89 9.50 -2.66 -5.58
N GLY A 90 9.62 -1.96 -6.72
CA GLY A 90 10.48 -2.36 -7.83
C GLY A 90 11.88 -1.77 -7.79
N MET A 91 12.21 -0.95 -6.79
CA MET A 91 13.54 -0.35 -6.63
C MET A 91 14.46 -1.28 -5.86
N ASP A 92 15.67 -1.49 -6.38
CA ASP A 92 16.75 -2.17 -5.67
C ASP A 92 17.57 -1.12 -4.87
N SER A 93 17.51 -1.23 -3.54
CA SER A 93 18.19 -0.29 -2.64
C SER A 93 19.70 -0.35 -2.74
N ASP A 94 20.25 -1.55 -2.96
CA ASP A 94 21.69 -1.78 -2.96
C ASP A 94 22.30 -1.21 -4.25
N VAL A 95 21.61 -1.39 -5.37
CA VAL A 95 21.96 -0.77 -6.65
C VAL A 95 21.91 0.75 -6.55
N LEU A 96 20.84 1.33 -6.00
CA LEU A 96 20.73 2.77 -5.82
C LEU A 96 21.86 3.31 -4.92
N SER A 97 22.13 2.63 -3.80
CA SER A 97 23.22 2.99 -2.90
C SER A 97 24.56 3.00 -3.62
N SER A 98 24.81 1.99 -4.46
CA SER A 98 26.06 1.91 -5.25
C SER A 98 26.23 3.09 -6.21
N TYR A 99 25.14 3.58 -6.82
CA TYR A 99 25.19 4.75 -7.70
C TYR A 99 25.48 6.03 -6.91
N VAL A 100 24.85 6.20 -5.75
CA VAL A 100 25.09 7.35 -4.87
C VAL A 100 26.55 7.39 -4.40
N THR A 101 27.11 6.25 -3.95
CA THR A 101 28.52 6.18 -3.55
C THR A 101 29.48 6.48 -4.70
N LYS A 102 29.20 6.00 -5.91
CA LYS A 102 30.00 6.32 -7.11
C LYS A 102 29.94 7.81 -7.44
N LEU A 103 28.77 8.42 -7.32
CA LEU A 103 28.57 9.85 -7.56
C LEU A 103 29.33 10.70 -6.53
N GLU A 104 29.22 10.36 -5.25
CA GLU A 104 29.97 10.98 -4.15
C GLU A 104 31.48 10.93 -4.41
N THR A 105 32.00 9.72 -4.70
CA THR A 105 33.42 9.53 -5.02
C THR A 105 33.85 10.35 -6.24
N GLY A 106 33.00 10.45 -7.26
CA GLY A 106 33.24 11.27 -8.44
C GLY A 106 33.31 12.76 -8.11
N LEU A 107 32.41 13.24 -7.26
CA LEU A 107 32.37 14.63 -6.83
C LEU A 107 33.61 15.01 -6.00
N ASP A 108 34.08 14.12 -5.13
CA ASP A 108 35.31 14.33 -4.36
C ASP A 108 36.53 14.46 -5.27
N LYS A 109 36.63 13.64 -6.33
CA LYS A 109 37.70 13.76 -7.32
C LYS A 109 37.66 15.10 -8.05
N VAL A 110 36.48 15.57 -8.47
CA VAL A 110 36.33 16.88 -9.12
C VAL A 110 36.75 18.00 -8.16
N ARG A 111 36.35 17.91 -6.89
CA ARG A 111 36.74 18.89 -5.87
C ARG A 111 38.26 18.94 -5.67
N LEU A 112 38.92 17.78 -5.64
CA LEU A 112 40.38 17.71 -5.53
C LEU A 112 41.06 18.41 -6.70
N VAL A 113 40.61 18.17 -7.94
CA VAL A 113 41.18 18.82 -9.13
C VAL A 113 41.02 20.35 -9.06
N LEU A 114 39.85 20.85 -8.65
CA LEU A 114 39.63 22.29 -8.50
C LEU A 114 40.51 22.93 -7.42
N GLN A 115 40.83 22.19 -6.35
CA GLN A 115 41.77 22.67 -5.33
C GLN A 115 43.21 22.72 -5.87
N TYR A 116 43.62 21.73 -6.66
CA TYR A 116 44.92 21.75 -7.33
C TYR A 116 45.06 22.91 -8.32
N GLU A 117 44.03 23.19 -9.12
CA GLU A 117 44.02 24.31 -10.08
C GLU A 117 44.14 25.68 -9.38
N LYS A 118 43.43 25.86 -8.25
CA LYS A 118 43.56 27.08 -7.43
C LYS A 118 44.95 27.28 -6.84
N LEU A 119 45.67 26.21 -6.53
CA LEU A 119 47.02 26.26 -5.97
C LEU A 119 48.11 26.42 -7.05
N ALA A 120 47.84 25.95 -8.27
CA ALA A 120 48.78 26.01 -9.40
C ALA A 120 48.80 27.37 -10.13
N MET A 121 47.86 28.27 -9.83
CA MET A 121 47.79 29.63 -10.38
C MET A 121 48.02 30.70 -9.29
N PRO A 122 49.21 30.82 -8.68
CA PRO A 122 49.54 32.03 -7.93
C PRO A 122 49.63 33.19 -8.93
N GLY A 123 48.91 34.28 -8.65
CA GLY A 123 48.72 35.41 -9.56
C GLY A 123 50.00 35.96 -10.17
N ASN A 124 49.89 36.36 -11.44
CA ASN A 124 50.85 37.17 -12.16
C ASN A 124 50.30 38.60 -12.31
#